data_AF-A0A955QV60-F1
#
_entry.id   AF-A0A955QV60-F1
#
_cell.length_a   1.000
_cell.length_b   1.000
_cell.length_c   1.000
_cell.angle_alpha   90.00
_cell.angle_beta   90.00
_cell.angle_gamma   90.00
#
_symmetry.space_group_name_H-M   'P 1'
#
loop_
_entity.id
_entity.type
_entity.pdbx_description
1 polymer ?
#
loop_
_entity_poly.entity_id
_entity_poly.type
_entity_poly.pdbx_seq_one_letter_code
_entity_poly.pdbx_strand_id
1 'polypeptide(L)'
;MATSVLGGNLVVQHTGNVTATFQGSNAGYISSLYLGDTKIFTTTQAAGSTFDLGNFSAGTVLNFRLAVHNTGHSFFTGPGSNNIDGIAHALINDAFGENETLVSFEDLLGGGDRDYNDLIFSFSNTEAHDPTATNNNKLVANPEPSTVILLGSGLMGLAAWRMRKKNA
;
A
#
# COMPACT_ATOMS: atom_id res chain seq x y z
N MET A 1 12.38 0.84 -6.64
CA MET A 1 13.36 0.86 -5.53
C MET A 1 12.55 0.66 -4.28
N ALA A 2 12.96 -0.26 -3.41
CA ALA A 2 12.52 -0.30 -2.02
C ALA A 2 12.51 1.09 -1.39
N THR A 3 11.38 1.56 -0.86
CA THR A 3 11.26 2.84 -0.18
C THR A 3 10.69 2.69 1.23
N SER A 4 11.44 3.23 2.20
CA SER A 4 10.91 3.50 3.54
C SER A 4 10.38 4.93 3.56
N VAL A 5 9.12 5.11 3.96
CA VAL A 5 8.42 6.39 3.97
C VAL A 5 8.00 6.71 5.40
N LEU A 6 8.68 7.69 6.01
CA LEU A 6 8.30 8.20 7.32
C LEU A 6 7.04 9.04 7.19
N GLY A 7 6.01 8.71 7.97
CA GLY A 7 4.70 9.36 7.86
C GLY A 7 3.98 9.04 6.55
N GLY A 8 4.31 7.90 5.94
CA GLY A 8 3.61 7.40 4.76
C GLY A 8 2.20 6.90 5.08
N ASN A 9 1.40 6.72 4.04
CA ASN A 9 0.13 6.03 4.09
C ASN A 9 0.28 4.60 3.57
N LEU A 10 -0.47 3.66 4.16
CA LEU A 10 -0.55 2.30 3.65
C LEU A 10 -1.73 2.19 2.69
N VAL A 11 -1.48 1.75 1.45
CA VAL A 11 -2.49 1.71 0.39
C VAL A 11 -2.64 0.29 -0.13
N VAL A 12 -3.88 -0.16 -0.33
CA VAL A 12 -4.17 -1.48 -0.91
C VAL A 12 -3.81 -1.50 -2.40
N GLN A 13 -2.99 -2.44 -2.83
CA GLN A 13 -2.53 -2.53 -4.23
C GLN A 13 -3.62 -3.05 -5.16
N HIS A 14 -4.24 -4.19 -4.81
CA HIS A 14 -5.24 -4.87 -5.62
C HIS A 14 -6.54 -5.07 -4.83
N THR A 15 -7.69 -5.04 -5.51
CA THR A 15 -8.96 -5.38 -4.85
C THR A 15 -8.92 -6.82 -4.38
N GLY A 16 -9.04 -7.03 -3.07
CA GLY A 16 -8.88 -8.36 -2.47
C GLY A 16 -8.65 -8.31 -0.97
N ASN A 17 -8.32 -9.48 -0.43
CA ASN A 17 -8.06 -9.64 0.99
C ASN A 17 -6.77 -8.94 1.41
N VAL A 18 -6.75 -8.42 2.64
CA VAL A 18 -5.55 -7.94 3.33
C VAL A 18 -5.42 -8.72 4.64
N THR A 19 -4.27 -9.33 4.86
CA THR A 19 -3.93 -10.00 6.11
C THR A 19 -2.81 -9.24 6.80
N ALA A 20 -2.97 -8.99 8.09
CA ALA A 20 -1.94 -8.42 8.95
C ALA A 20 -1.16 -9.54 9.64
N THR A 21 0.15 -9.35 9.82
CA THR A 21 1.02 -10.26 10.57
C THR A 21 1.81 -9.47 11.61
N PHE A 22 1.72 -9.86 12.87
CA PHE A 22 2.50 -9.25 13.95
C PHE A 22 3.96 -9.70 13.85
N GLN A 23 4.90 -8.76 13.76
CA GLN A 23 6.33 -9.04 13.57
C GLN A 23 7.13 -8.92 14.87
N GLY A 24 6.69 -8.08 15.80
CA GLY A 24 7.31 -7.96 17.11
C GLY A 24 7.12 -6.57 17.74
N SER A 25 7.71 -6.40 18.91
CA SER A 25 7.79 -5.12 19.62
C SER A 25 8.97 -5.15 20.58
N ASN A 26 9.60 -4.00 20.79
CA ASN A 26 10.60 -3.78 21.82
C ASN A 26 10.33 -2.47 22.58
N ALA A 27 9.12 -2.37 23.16
CA ALA A 27 8.70 -1.21 23.93
C ALA A 27 8.58 -1.51 25.44
N GLY A 28 8.71 -0.47 26.26
CA GLY A 28 8.35 -0.52 27.67
C GLY A 28 6.84 -0.33 27.92
N TYR A 29 6.11 0.22 26.96
CA TYR A 29 4.67 0.48 27.05
C TYR A 29 3.84 -0.64 26.41
N ILE A 30 2.61 -0.79 26.91
CA ILE A 30 1.63 -1.67 26.30
C ILE A 30 0.82 -0.83 25.33
N SER A 31 0.82 -1.25 24.08
CA SER A 31 0.15 -0.56 22.98
C SER A 31 -0.70 -1.55 22.19
N SER A 32 -1.86 -1.09 21.69
CA SER A 32 -2.73 -1.88 20.82
C SER A 32 -2.92 -1.21 19.46
N LEU A 33 -2.85 -1.99 18.40
CA LEU A 33 -3.10 -1.56 17.04
C LEU A 33 -4.59 -1.67 16.70
N TYR A 34 -5.13 -0.64 16.06
CA TYR A 34 -6.50 -0.61 15.57
C TYR A 34 -6.59 -0.19 14.11
N LEU A 35 -7.57 -0.74 13.40
CA LEU A 35 -8.10 -0.21 12.14
C LEU A 35 -9.57 0.16 12.35
N GLY A 36 -9.88 1.47 12.32
CA GLY A 36 -11.16 1.96 12.82
C GLY A 36 -11.35 1.59 14.30
N ASP A 37 -12.47 0.94 14.63
CA ASP A 37 -12.76 0.45 15.98
C ASP A 37 -12.28 -0.99 16.24
N THR A 38 -11.77 -1.67 15.21
CA THR A 38 -11.32 -3.06 15.31
C THR A 38 -9.90 -3.12 15.86
N LYS A 39 -9.72 -3.75 17.02
CA LYS A 39 -8.40 -4.08 17.57
C LYS A 39 -7.79 -5.26 16.79
N ILE A 40 -6.57 -5.08 16.31
CA ILE A 40 -5.83 -6.07 15.52
C ILE A 40 -4.82 -6.79 16.42
N PHE A 41 -3.85 -6.05 16.96
CA PHE A 41 -2.73 -6.60 17.74
C PHE A 41 -2.52 -5.84 19.05
N THR A 42 -1.73 -6.43 19.94
CA THR A 42 -1.17 -5.77 21.14
C THR A 42 0.31 -6.13 21.24
N THR A 43 1.15 -5.27 21.84
CA THR A 43 2.60 -5.50 22.00
C THR A 43 2.95 -6.82 22.73
N THR A 44 2.01 -7.43 23.43
CA THR A 44 2.20 -8.71 24.14
C THR A 44 1.91 -9.94 23.29
N GLN A 45 1.58 -9.77 22.01
CA GLN A 45 1.24 -10.86 21.11
C GLN A 45 2.46 -11.66 20.66
N ALA A 46 2.29 -12.91 20.27
CA ALA A 46 3.38 -13.72 19.73
C ALA A 46 3.68 -13.32 18.28
N ALA A 47 4.96 -13.11 17.95
CA ALA A 47 5.40 -12.89 16.57
C ALA A 47 4.91 -14.00 15.63
N GLY A 48 4.50 -13.62 14.42
CA GLY A 48 3.85 -14.50 13.44
C GLY A 48 2.33 -14.64 13.63
N SER A 49 1.74 -14.04 14.66
CA SER A 49 0.28 -14.00 14.78
C SER A 49 -0.33 -13.23 13.61
N THR A 50 -1.38 -13.78 13.00
CA THR A 50 -2.07 -13.15 11.86
C THR A 50 -3.45 -12.65 12.25
N PHE A 51 -3.94 -11.66 11.50
CA PHE A 51 -5.30 -11.14 11.60
C PHE A 51 -5.83 -10.86 10.20
N ASP A 52 -6.98 -11.44 9.84
CA ASP A 52 -7.66 -11.19 8.57
C ASP A 52 -8.43 -9.86 8.65
N LEU A 53 -8.01 -8.86 7.88
CA LEU A 53 -8.69 -7.55 7.83
C LEU A 53 -9.89 -7.56 6.88
N GLY A 54 -10.04 -8.61 6.07
CA GLY A 54 -11.08 -8.73 5.06
C GLY A 54 -10.69 -8.11 3.73
N ASN A 55 -11.69 -7.89 2.89
CA ASN A 55 -11.51 -7.44 1.51
C ASN A 55 -11.65 -5.92 1.39
N PHE A 56 -10.72 -5.32 0.63
CA PHE A 56 -10.70 -3.90 0.33
C PHE A 56 -10.62 -3.68 -1.18
N SER A 57 -11.06 -2.52 -1.66
CA SER A 57 -10.82 -2.10 -3.04
C SER A 57 -9.39 -1.60 -3.22
N ALA A 58 -8.81 -1.82 -4.41
CA ALA A 58 -7.54 -1.20 -4.78
C ALA A 58 -7.57 0.32 -4.58
N GLY A 59 -6.47 0.90 -4.09
CA GLY A 59 -6.35 2.32 -3.77
C GLY A 59 -6.95 2.73 -2.42
N THR A 60 -7.52 1.79 -1.65
CA THR A 60 -8.01 2.09 -0.29
C THR A 60 -6.83 2.43 0.62
N VAL A 61 -6.89 3.59 1.28
CA VAL A 61 -5.93 3.97 2.32
C VAL A 61 -6.36 3.34 3.65
N LEU A 62 -5.46 2.57 4.27
CA LEU A 62 -5.68 1.97 5.59
C LEU A 62 -5.03 2.84 6.67
N ASN A 63 -5.87 3.45 7.50
CA ASN A 63 -5.43 4.33 8.58
C ASN A 63 -5.40 3.56 9.90
N PHE A 64 -4.19 3.34 10.44
CA PHE A 64 -4.01 2.65 11.70
C PHE A 64 -3.85 3.61 12.85
N ARG A 65 -4.36 3.20 14.02
CA ARG A 65 -4.17 3.87 15.30
C ARG A 65 -3.42 2.95 16.25
N LEU A 66 -2.30 3.43 16.77
CA LEU A 66 -1.65 2.89 17.95
C LEU A 66 -2.24 3.55 19.20
N ALA A 67 -2.92 2.78 20.04
CA ALA A 67 -3.40 3.25 21.33
C ALA A 67 -2.45 2.81 22.45
N VAL A 68 -1.86 3.78 23.14
CA VAL A 68 -0.84 3.56 24.18
C VAL A 68 -1.54 3.53 25.53
N HIS A 69 -1.63 2.36 26.15
CA HIS A 69 -2.47 2.15 27.34
C HIS A 69 -1.92 2.88 28.58
N ASN A 70 -0.60 3.01 28.66
CA ASN A 70 0.10 3.63 29.80
C ASN A 70 -0.20 5.13 29.93
N THR A 71 -0.38 5.82 28.80
CA THR A 71 -0.53 7.29 28.75
C THR A 71 -1.91 7.73 28.29
N GLY A 72 -2.67 6.85 27.63
CA GLY A 72 -3.92 7.18 26.96
C GLY A 72 -3.73 7.92 25.62
N HIS A 73 -2.49 8.08 25.16
CA HIS A 73 -2.21 8.72 23.87
C HIS A 73 -2.58 7.81 22.70
N SER A 74 -2.81 8.43 21.54
CA SER A 74 -3.03 7.73 20.28
C SER A 74 -2.17 8.34 19.20
N PHE A 75 -1.49 7.48 18.46
CA PHE A 75 -0.65 7.84 17.33
C PHE A 75 -1.15 7.14 16.07
N PHE A 76 -0.95 7.75 14.92
CA PHE A 76 -1.54 7.32 13.66
C PHE A 76 -0.49 7.20 12.56
N THR A 77 -0.77 6.33 11.59
CA THR A 77 -0.08 6.36 10.29
C THR A 77 -0.35 7.68 9.55
N GLY A 78 0.47 7.95 8.53
CA GLY A 78 0.40 9.18 7.76
C GLY A 78 1.24 10.32 8.34
N PRO A 79 1.08 11.55 7.82
CA PRO A 79 1.96 12.67 8.15
C PRO A 79 1.84 13.07 9.62
N GLY A 80 2.88 13.73 10.14
CA GLY A 80 2.92 14.11 11.55
C GLY A 80 1.79 15.04 11.99
N SER A 81 1.17 15.78 11.06
CA SER A 81 -0.06 16.55 11.31
C SER A 81 -1.25 15.73 11.80
N ASN A 82 -1.23 14.40 11.64
CA ASN A 82 -2.24 13.49 12.17
C ASN A 82 -2.07 13.23 13.68
N ASN A 83 -0.92 13.58 14.26
CA ASN A 83 -0.56 13.31 15.64
C ASN A 83 -0.52 14.61 16.46
N ILE A 84 -0.78 14.49 17.77
CA ILE A 84 -0.95 15.63 18.68
C ILE A 84 0.32 16.49 18.83
N ASP A 85 1.49 15.93 18.56
CA ASP A 85 2.79 16.61 18.63
C ASP A 85 3.35 17.04 17.26
N GLY A 86 2.61 16.79 16.17
CA GLY A 86 3.05 17.13 14.82
C GLY A 86 4.14 16.21 14.27
N ILE A 87 4.46 15.09 14.92
CA ILE A 87 5.52 14.16 14.53
C ILE A 87 4.90 12.94 13.85
N ALA A 88 5.57 12.41 12.81
CA ALA A 88 5.17 11.14 12.22
C ALA A 88 5.60 9.98 13.13
N HIS A 89 4.63 9.18 13.56
CA HIS A 89 4.88 8.06 14.48
C HIS A 89 4.94 6.70 13.79
N ALA A 90 4.73 6.65 12.48
CA ALA A 90 4.77 5.42 11.71
C ALA A 90 5.76 5.53 10.55
N LEU A 91 6.54 4.48 10.36
CA LEU A 91 7.41 4.26 9.22
C LEU A 91 6.84 3.09 8.41
N ILE A 92 6.72 3.27 7.10
CA ILE A 92 6.21 2.24 6.18
C ILE A 92 7.31 1.82 5.21
N ASN A 93 7.55 0.52 5.05
CA ASN A 93 8.60 -0.04 4.19
C ASN A 93 8.02 -1.11 3.26
N ASP A 94 8.07 -0.85 1.94
CA ASP A 94 7.54 -1.71 0.87
C ASP A 94 8.49 -2.84 0.43
N ALA A 95 9.67 -2.95 1.05
CA ALA A 95 10.74 -3.88 0.68
C ALA A 95 10.93 -5.03 1.67
N PHE A 96 9.90 -5.30 2.48
CA PHE A 96 9.93 -6.34 3.49
C PHE A 96 9.78 -7.74 2.88
N GLY A 97 8.87 -7.90 1.92
CA GLY A 97 8.62 -9.15 1.22
C GLY A 97 7.82 -8.92 -0.06
N GLU A 98 7.66 -9.96 -0.88
CA GLU A 98 6.83 -9.86 -2.09
C GLU A 98 5.38 -9.55 -1.71
N ASN A 99 4.88 -8.40 -2.18
CA ASN A 99 3.54 -7.88 -1.85
C ASN A 99 3.27 -7.73 -0.34
N GLU A 100 4.33 -7.59 0.47
CA GLU A 100 4.22 -7.28 1.89
C GLU A 100 4.82 -5.92 2.20
N THR A 101 4.09 -5.12 2.98
CA THR A 101 4.59 -3.86 3.51
C THR A 101 4.74 -3.94 5.01
N LEU A 102 5.91 -3.58 5.53
CA LEU A 102 6.16 -3.45 6.96
C LEU A 102 5.70 -2.07 7.44
N VAL A 103 5.03 -2.04 8.59
CA VAL A 103 4.69 -0.83 9.32
C VAL A 103 5.25 -0.93 10.73
N SER A 104 5.92 0.15 11.13
CA SER A 104 6.74 0.26 12.34
C SER A 104 6.36 1.54 13.08
N PHE A 105 6.08 1.45 14.38
CA PHE A 105 5.58 2.56 15.19
C PHE A 105 6.53 3.00 16.32
N GLU A 106 6.39 4.27 16.72
CA GLU A 106 6.85 4.85 17.99
C GLU A 106 5.66 5.14 18.91
N ASP A 107 5.75 4.84 20.20
CA ASP A 107 4.66 4.94 21.18
C ASP A 107 4.83 6.02 22.26
N LEU A 108 5.89 6.83 22.15
CA LEU A 108 6.17 7.96 23.04
C LEU A 108 5.91 9.32 22.38
N LEU A 109 5.16 10.19 23.08
CA LEU A 109 5.00 11.60 22.67
C LEU A 109 6.38 12.25 22.47
N GLY A 110 6.56 12.95 21.34
CA GLY A 110 7.87 13.47 20.92
C GLY A 110 8.65 12.52 20.01
N GLY A 111 8.14 11.30 19.79
CA GLY A 111 8.70 10.27 18.92
C GLY A 111 9.86 9.48 19.52
N GLY A 112 9.94 9.38 20.85
CA GLY A 112 10.89 8.50 21.54
C GLY A 112 12.35 8.63 21.08
N ASP A 113 13.00 7.50 20.83
CA ASP A 113 14.34 7.41 20.27
C ASP A 113 14.36 7.23 18.73
N ARG A 114 13.17 7.10 18.11
CA ARG A 114 12.96 7.04 16.65
C ARG A 114 13.60 5.82 15.99
N ASP A 115 13.63 4.69 16.69
CA ASP A 115 14.02 3.41 16.11
C ASP A 115 12.82 2.62 15.51
N TYR A 116 11.59 3.08 15.79
CA TYR A 116 10.30 2.57 15.32
C TYR A 116 10.08 1.08 15.60
N ASN A 117 10.64 0.57 16.70
CA ASN A 117 10.50 -0.83 17.07
C ASN A 117 9.45 -1.09 18.17
N ASP A 118 8.72 -0.06 18.61
CA ASP A 118 7.75 -0.19 19.70
C ASP A 118 6.58 -1.12 19.31
N LEU A 119 6.18 -1.09 18.04
CA LEU A 119 5.24 -2.06 17.48
C LEU A 119 5.47 -2.24 15.97
N ILE A 120 5.72 -3.49 15.55
CA ILE A 120 6.05 -3.84 14.17
C ILE A 120 5.08 -4.90 13.63
N PHE A 121 4.55 -4.68 12.43
CA PHE A 121 3.61 -5.59 11.76
C PHE A 121 3.72 -5.43 10.24
N SER A 122 3.41 -6.49 9.49
CA SER A 122 3.33 -6.44 8.03
C SER A 122 1.92 -6.65 7.53
N PHE A 123 1.63 -6.17 6.32
CA PHE A 123 0.37 -6.40 5.63
C PHE A 123 0.62 -6.94 4.23
N SER A 124 -0.21 -7.90 3.83
CA SER A 124 -0.24 -8.37 2.45
C SER A 124 -1.02 -7.42 1.54
N ASN A 125 -0.72 -7.42 0.25
CA ASN A 125 -1.47 -6.69 -0.78
C ASN A 125 -1.54 -5.17 -0.52
N THR A 126 -0.47 -4.60 0.02
CA THR A 126 -0.35 -3.17 0.30
C THR A 126 0.96 -2.59 -0.21
N GLU A 127 1.02 -1.28 -0.35
CA GLU A 127 2.22 -0.52 -0.70
C GLU A 127 2.32 0.77 0.13
N ALA A 128 3.54 1.31 0.21
CA ALA A 128 3.81 2.59 0.83
C ALA A 128 3.47 3.73 -0.13
N HIS A 129 2.75 4.74 0.34
CA HIS A 129 2.50 5.97 -0.41
C HIS A 129 2.98 7.19 0.37
N ASP A 130 3.91 7.96 -0.21
CA ASP A 130 4.36 9.24 0.34
C ASP A 130 3.34 10.35 0.01
N PRO A 131 2.63 10.93 1.00
CA PRO A 131 1.66 11.99 0.75
C PRO A 131 2.31 13.30 0.28
N THR A 132 3.62 13.47 0.47
CA THR A 132 4.38 14.67 0.09
C THR A 132 5.07 14.53 -1.25
N ALA A 133 5.09 13.34 -1.85
CA ALA A 133 5.63 13.12 -3.17
C ALA A 133 4.78 13.87 -4.21
N THR A 134 5.20 15.08 -4.59
CA THR A 134 4.78 15.70 -5.85
C THR A 134 5.23 14.79 -6.97
N ASN A 135 4.28 14.04 -7.55
CA ASN A 135 4.48 13.20 -8.72
C ASN A 135 4.94 14.06 -9.91
N ASN A 136 6.25 14.30 -10.02
CA ASN A 136 6.85 14.83 -11.24
C ASN A 136 6.80 13.79 -12.39
N ASN A 137 6.32 12.57 -12.11
CA ASN A 137 6.06 11.53 -13.10
C ASN A 137 4.59 11.54 -13.54
N LYS A 138 4.27 12.47 -14.43
CA LYS A 138 3.02 12.52 -15.16
C LYS A 138 2.95 11.33 -16.13
N LEU A 139 2.25 10.28 -15.73
CA LEU A 139 1.65 9.24 -16.59
C LEU A 139 2.57 8.64 -17.68
N VAL A 140 3.36 7.62 -17.32
CA VAL A 140 3.58 6.54 -18.31
C VAL A 140 2.35 5.65 -18.20
N ALA A 141 1.30 5.99 -18.94
CA ALA A 141 0.30 5.02 -19.30
C ALA A 141 1.07 3.84 -19.91
N ASN A 142 1.02 2.68 -19.26
CA ASN A 142 1.34 1.45 -19.95
C ASN A 142 0.42 1.43 -21.19
N PRO A 143 0.93 1.39 -22.43
CA PRO A 143 0.05 1.16 -23.56
C PRO A 143 -0.56 -0.21 -23.31
N GLU A 144 -1.83 -0.26 -22.92
CA GLU A 144 -2.56 -1.50 -23.10
C GLU A 144 -2.41 -1.84 -24.59
N PRO A 145 -1.93 -3.04 -24.94
CA PRO A 145 -1.89 -3.44 -26.32
C PRO A 145 -3.32 -3.37 -26.81
N SER A 146 -3.58 -2.36 -27.65
CA SER A 146 -4.86 -2.17 -28.30
C SER A 146 -5.23 -3.52 -28.90
N THR A 147 -6.20 -4.19 -28.29
CA THR A 147 -6.73 -5.43 -28.87
C THR A 147 -7.48 -4.96 -30.11
N VAL A 148 -6.77 -4.96 -31.25
CA VAL A 148 -7.36 -4.74 -32.56
C VAL A 148 -8.28 -5.92 -32.81
N ILE A 149 -9.55 -5.76 -32.48
CA ILE A 149 -10.60 -6.66 -32.94
C ILE A 149 -10.68 -6.47 -34.46
N LEU A 150 -10.13 -7.43 -35.20
CA LEU A 150 -10.28 -7.57 -36.65
C LEU A 150 -11.71 -8.00 -36.96
N LEU A 151 -12.58 -7.02 -37.25
CA LEU A 151 -13.90 -7.26 -37.80
C LEU A 151 -14.04 -6.59 -39.17
N GLY A 152 -14.06 -7.43 -40.21
CA GLY A 152 -14.85 -7.16 -41.41
C GLY A 152 -14.13 -6.58 -42.62
N SER A 153 -13.61 -7.44 -43.49
CA SER A 153 -13.85 -7.36 -44.95
C SER A 153 -13.24 -8.57 -45.66
N GLY A 154 -13.85 -9.74 -45.44
CA GLY A 154 -13.86 -10.74 -46.48
C GLY A 154 -14.78 -10.28 -47.61
N LEU A 155 -14.33 -10.53 -48.85
CA LEU A 155 -15.12 -10.57 -50.09
C LEU A 155 -15.43 -9.23 -50.80
N MET A 156 -14.45 -8.70 -51.55
CA MET A 156 -14.74 -8.14 -52.88
C MET A 156 -13.50 -8.17 -53.82
N GLY A 157 -13.58 -9.02 -54.85
CA GLY A 157 -13.28 -8.54 -56.21
C GLY A 157 -11.91 -8.82 -56.83
N LEU A 158 -11.47 -10.07 -56.91
CA LEU A 158 -10.40 -10.55 -57.82
C LEU A 158 -10.81 -10.51 -59.32
N ALA A 159 -11.38 -9.40 -59.83
CA ALA A 159 -11.99 -9.39 -61.17
C ALA A 159 -11.56 -8.24 -62.12
N ALA A 160 -10.51 -7.48 -61.83
CA ALA A 160 -10.08 -6.40 -62.74
C ALA A 160 -8.60 -6.43 -63.15
N TRP A 161 -7.90 -7.56 -62.97
CA TRP A 161 -6.55 -7.76 -63.50
C TRP A 161 -6.50 -8.83 -64.59
N ARG A 162 -7.31 -8.68 -65.64
CA ARG A 162 -7.09 -9.43 -66.89
C ARG A 162 -7.71 -8.81 -68.15
N MET A 163 -7.41 -7.55 -68.42
CA MET A 163 -7.39 -7.04 -69.80
C MET A 163 -6.06 -6.28 -70.00
N ARG A 164 -4.94 -7.01 -70.05
CA ARG A 164 -4.25 -7.36 -71.31
C ARG A 164 -4.23 -6.22 -72.34
N LYS A 165 -3.12 -5.49 -72.27
CA LYS A 165 -2.37 -4.84 -73.34
C LYS A 165 -2.59 -5.42 -74.76
N LYS A 166 -2.58 -4.47 -75.70
CA LYS A 166 -2.21 -4.51 -77.14
C LYS A 166 -3.28 -4.99 -78.12
N ASN A 167 -3.60 -4.13 -79.09
CA ASN A 167 -3.34 -4.39 -80.52
C ASN A 167 -3.51 -3.10 -81.36
N ALA A 168 -2.66 -3.02 -82.40
CA ALA A 168 -2.62 -2.13 -83.58
C ALA A 168 -2.27 -0.66 -83.36
#